data_AF-A0A645J893-F1
#
_entry.id   AF-A0A645J893-F1
#
_cell.length_a   1.000
_cell.length_b   1.000
_cell.length_c   1.000
_cell.angle_alpha   90.00
_cell.angle_beta   90.00
_cell.angle_gamma   90.00
#
_symmetry.space_group_name_H-M   'P 1'
#
loop_
_entity.id
_entity.type
_entity.pdbx_description
1 polymer ?
#
loop_
_entity_poly.entity_id
_entity_poly.type
_entity_poly.pdbx_seq_one_letter_code
_entity_poly.pdbx_strand_id
1 'polypeptide(L)' 'MVKDQIATSFHMDVDDFDYEPFDAKGGLGKMWQLFGKKMHEIVDELNEGLVS' A
#
# COMPACT_ATOMS: atom_id res chain seq x y z
N MET A 1 -14.60 -2.09 -9.25
CA MET A 1 -14.44 -3.55 -9.49
C MET A 1 -12.99 -4.06 -9.61
N VAL A 2 -12.00 -3.32 -9.10
CA VAL A 2 -10.75 -3.85 -8.48
C VAL A 2 -10.55 -3.07 -7.17
N LYS A 3 -10.85 -1.76 -7.27
CA LYS A 3 -10.99 -0.80 -6.16
C LYS A 3 -11.85 -1.29 -4.98
N ASP A 4 -12.88 -2.10 -5.22
CA ASP A 4 -13.79 -2.59 -4.17
C ASP A 4 -13.28 -3.87 -3.49
N GLN A 5 -12.42 -4.65 -4.16
CA GLN A 5 -11.87 -5.89 -3.59
C GLN A 5 -10.59 -5.63 -2.77
N ILE A 6 -9.76 -4.65 -3.15
CA ILE A 6 -8.66 -4.17 -2.29
C ILE A 6 -9.23 -3.53 -1.01
N ALA A 7 -10.41 -2.92 -1.08
CA ALA A 7 -11.07 -2.31 0.07
C ALA A 7 -11.64 -3.30 1.10
N THR A 8 -11.63 -4.62 0.83
CA THR A 8 -12.36 -5.61 1.66
C THR A 8 -11.45 -6.60 2.39
N SER A 9 -10.14 -6.63 2.13
CA SER A 9 -9.17 -7.42 2.90
C SER A 9 -8.18 -6.45 3.55
N PHE A 10 -8.50 -6.03 4.78
CA PHE A 10 -7.93 -4.89 5.49
C PHE A 10 -6.51 -5.13 6.06
N HIS A 11 -5.61 -5.67 5.25
CA HIS A 11 -4.18 -5.73 5.53
C HIS A 11 -3.43 -5.56 4.21
N MET A 12 -2.67 -4.48 4.12
CA MET A 12 -1.80 -4.13 3.01
C MET A 12 -0.36 -4.47 3.40
N ASP A 13 0.31 -5.22 2.56
CA ASP A 13 1.75 -5.47 2.67
C ASP A 13 2.53 -4.54 1.75
N VAL A 14 3.81 -4.37 2.04
CA VAL A 14 4.71 -3.59 1.19
C VAL A 14 4.79 -4.16 -0.23
N ASP A 15 4.72 -5.48 -0.36
CA ASP A 15 4.78 -6.15 -1.66
C ASP A 15 3.52 -5.87 -2.52
N ASP A 16 2.42 -5.41 -1.92
CA ASP A 16 1.21 -5.02 -2.65
C ASP A 16 1.46 -3.82 -3.59
N PHE A 17 2.51 -3.03 -3.35
CA PHE A 17 2.89 -1.92 -4.23
C PHE A 17 3.50 -2.38 -5.57
N ASP A 18 3.91 -3.64 -5.69
CA ASP A 18 4.38 -4.24 -6.96
C ASP A 18 3.23 -4.73 -7.86
N TYR A 19 1.98 -4.63 -7.39
CA TYR A 19 0.80 -5.01 -8.16
C TYR A 19 0.03 -3.78 -8.67
N GLU A 20 -0.79 -3.97 -9.72
CA GLU A 20 -1.70 -2.91 -10.17
C GLU A 20 -2.75 -2.59 -9.09
N PRO A 21 -3.11 -1.30 -8.90
CA PRO A 21 -2.77 -0.14 -9.73
C PRO A 21 -1.51 0.61 -9.28
N PHE A 22 -0.75 0.10 -8.31
CA PHE A 22 0.40 0.80 -7.74
C PHE A 22 1.63 0.72 -8.63
N ASP A 23 1.90 -0.44 -9.22
CA ASP A 23 3.00 -0.63 -10.19
C ASP A 23 2.88 0.36 -11.37
N ALA A 24 1.69 0.47 -11.95
CA ALA A 24 1.38 1.45 -13.00
C ALA A 24 1.61 2.93 -12.58
N LYS A 25 1.70 3.21 -11.28
CA LYS A 25 1.97 4.55 -10.73
C LYS A 25 3.42 4.73 -10.27
N GLY A 26 4.27 3.71 -10.42
CA GLY A 26 5.69 3.70 -10.04
C GLY A 26 6.04 2.72 -8.91
N GLY A 27 5.07 1.95 -8.42
CA GLY A 27 5.23 0.82 -7.50
C GLY A 27 6.09 1.07 -6.26
N LEU A 28 6.81 0.05 -5.83
CA LEU A 28 7.74 0.12 -4.69
C LEU A 28 8.83 1.17 -4.87
N GLY A 29 9.36 1.31 -6.08
CA GLY A 29 10.43 2.28 -6.36
C GLY A 29 10.00 3.72 -6.05
N LYS A 30 8.77 4.09 -6.42
CA LYS A 30 8.22 5.42 -6.13
C LYS A 30 7.82 5.57 -4.66
N MET A 31 7.30 4.53 -4.02
CA MET A 31 7.05 4.54 -2.57
C MET A 31 8.34 4.78 -1.79
N TRP A 32 9.43 4.13 -2.18
CA TRP A 32 10.74 4.33 -1.56
C TRP A 32 11.28 5.74 -1.81
N GLN A 33 11.11 6.32 -3.00
CA GLN A 33 11.52 7.70 -3.26
C GLN A 33 10.76 8.73 -2.42
N LEU A 34 9.45 8.52 -2.21
CA LEU A 34 8.60 9.47 -1.49
C LEU A 34 8.72 9.34 0.03
N PHE A 35 8.76 8.12 0.54
CA PHE A 35 8.62 7.84 1.97
C PHE A 35 9.86 7.16 2.57
N GLY A 36 10.72 6.56 1.74
CA GLY A 36 11.97 5.92 2.16
C GLY A 36 11.76 4.97 3.33
N LYS A 37 12.52 5.18 4.40
CA LYS A 37 12.48 4.35 5.62
C LYS A 37 11.14 4.40 6.37
N LYS A 38 10.30 5.42 6.12
CA LYS A 38 8.98 5.56 6.76
C LYS A 38 7.89 4.76 6.05
N MET A 39 8.20 4.13 4.93
CA MET A 39 7.21 3.40 4.14
C MET A 39 6.54 2.29 4.96
N HIS A 40 7.28 1.54 5.78
CA HIS A 40 6.71 0.52 6.67
C HIS A 40 5.77 1.13 7.72
N GLU A 41 6.18 2.21 8.39
CA GLU A 41 5.37 2.93 9.38
C GLU A 41 4.04 3.42 8.79
N ILE A 42 4.06 3.94 7.56
CA ILE A 42 2.85 4.38 6.85
C ILE A 42 1.93 3.19 6.54
N VAL A 43 2.48 2.06 6.10
CA VAL A 43 1.69 0.85 5.82
C VAL A 43 1.05 0.32 7.10
N ASP A 44 1.79 0.33 8.21
CA ASP A 44 1.29 -0.05 9.53
C ASP A 44 0.16 0.90 9.99
N GLU A 45 0.34 2.23 9.89
CA GLU A 45 -0.69 3.22 10.22
C GLU A 45 -1.96 3.06 9.37
N LEU A 46 -1.80 2.78 8.07
CA LEU A 46 -2.93 2.51 7.17
C LEU A 46 -3.68 1.26 7.64
N ASN A 47 -2.97 0.17 7.94
CA ASN A 47 -3.58 -1.06 8.43
C ASN A 47 -4.28 -0.89 9.78
N GLU A 48 -3.73 -0.08 10.70
CA GLU A 48 -4.38 0.23 11.98
C GLU A 48 -5.71 0.99 11.79
N GLY A 49 -5.77 1.96 10.88
CA GLY A 49 -7.00 2.70 10.59
C GLY A 49 -8.09 1.87 9.90
N LEU A 50 -7.71 0.75 9.30
CA LEU A 50 -8.56 -0.16 8.54
C LEU A 50 -9.22 -1.26 9.42
N VAL A 51 -8.71 -1.49 10.64
CA VAL A 51 -9.25 -2.46 11.61
C VAL A 51 -10.37 -1.84 12.49
N SER A 52 -10.76 -0.57 12.25
CA SER A 52 -11.79 0.16 13.03
C SER A 52 -13.24 -0.02 12.57
#